data_AF-A0A931JS62-F1
#
_entry.id   AF-A0A931JS62-F1
#
_cell.length_a   1.000
_cell.length_b   1.000
_cell.length_c   1.000
_cell.angle_alpha   90.00
_cell.angle_beta   90.00
_cell.angle_gamma   90.00
#
_symmetry.space_group_name_H-M   'P 1'
#
loop_
_entity.id
_entity.type
_entity.pdbx_description
1 polymer ?
#
loop_
_entity_poly.entity_id
_entity_poly.type
_entity_poly.pdbx_seq_one_letter_code
_entity_poly.pdbx_strand_id
1 'polypeptide(L)'
;MNVLEFVKNSGGRIFGDDFDITKVNTLNNALNNIPNKDNANNYDLMVLFNWVYSMAALIAVGFIVYGAIFYAISEGDPARVNKAVKTITYAVIGLVVVGLAWALTTFVVNSIS
;
A
#
# COMPACT_ATOMS: atom_id res chain seq x y z
N MET A 1 29.54 35.70 1.48
CA MET A 1 29.55 34.45 0.69
C MET A 1 28.88 33.38 1.53
N ASN A 2 27.77 32.81 1.06
CA ASN A 2 27.04 31.77 1.80
C ASN A 2 27.74 30.40 1.63
N VAL A 3 27.42 29.41 2.47
CA VAL A 3 28.08 28.09 2.44
C VAL A 3 27.88 27.37 1.09
N LEU A 4 26.72 27.57 0.44
CA LEU A 4 26.41 26.97 -0.86
C LEU A 4 27.28 27.56 -1.99
N GLU A 5 27.49 28.87 -1.99
CA GLU A 5 28.38 29.59 -2.89
C GLU A 5 29.84 29.22 -2.65
N PHE A 6 30.23 29.05 -1.38
CA PHE A 6 31.57 28.62 -1.02
C PHE A 6 31.88 27.22 -1.56
N VAL A 7 30.95 26.25 -1.40
CA VAL A 7 31.13 24.89 -1.93
C VAL A 7 31.05 24.88 -3.46
N LYS A 8 30.19 25.69 -4.09
CA LYS A 8 30.12 25.81 -5.55
C LYS A 8 31.42 26.35 -6.16
N ASN A 9 31.94 27.44 -5.59
CA ASN A 9 33.16 28.10 -6.10
C ASN A 9 34.44 27.31 -5.75
N SER A 10 34.52 26.71 -4.57
CA SER A 10 35.65 25.86 -4.20
C SER A 10 35.58 24.50 -4.90
N GLY A 11 34.38 23.94 -5.03
CA GLY A 11 34.14 22.63 -5.64
C GLY A 11 34.41 22.61 -7.14
N GLY A 12 33.94 23.60 -7.91
CA GLY A 12 34.23 23.66 -9.36
C GLY A 12 35.73 23.75 -9.67
N ARG A 13 36.52 24.35 -8.77
CA ARG A 13 37.98 24.45 -8.90
C ARG A 13 38.73 23.16 -8.51
N ILE A 14 38.09 22.26 -7.76
CA ILE A 14 38.71 21.04 -7.19
C ILE A 14 38.23 19.78 -7.94
N PHE A 15 36.95 19.74 -8.33
CA PHE A 15 36.27 18.57 -8.89
C PHE A 15 35.95 18.70 -10.39
N GLY A 16 36.32 19.82 -11.02
CA GLY A 16 35.95 20.13 -12.39
C GLY A 16 34.51 20.64 -12.51
N ASP A 17 34.21 21.30 -13.62
CA ASP A 17 32.90 21.92 -13.89
C ASP A 17 31.78 20.89 -14.15
N ASP A 18 32.13 19.61 -14.27
CA ASP A 18 31.23 18.49 -14.56
C ASP A 18 30.43 18.02 -13.33
N PHE A 19 30.94 18.24 -12.11
CA PHE A 19 30.25 17.92 -10.87
C PHE A 19 29.37 19.09 -10.38
N ASP A 20 28.16 19.20 -10.93
CA ASP A 20 27.21 20.27 -10.61
C ASP A 20 26.35 19.95 -9.37
N ILE A 21 26.50 20.76 -8.32
CA ILE A 21 25.72 20.69 -7.08
C ILE A 21 24.21 20.87 -7.35
N THR A 22 23.84 21.58 -8.42
CA THR A 22 22.45 21.73 -8.86
C THR A 22 21.83 20.38 -9.20
N LYS A 23 22.59 19.48 -9.85
CA LYS A 23 22.14 18.12 -10.18
C LYS A 23 21.86 17.31 -8.91
N VAL A 24 22.69 17.45 -7.87
CA VAL A 24 22.47 16.77 -6.58
C VAL A 24 21.18 17.25 -5.90
N ASN A 25 20.90 18.56 -5.93
CA ASN A 25 19.65 19.12 -5.39
C ASN A 25 18.42 18.66 -6.20
N THR A 26 18.52 18.61 -7.53
CA THR A 26 17.44 18.08 -8.37
C THR A 26 17.22 16.59 -8.18
N LEU A 27 18.29 15.82 -7.90
CA LEU A 27 18.18 14.40 -7.53
C LEU A 27 17.49 14.25 -6.18
N ASN A 28 17.85 15.03 -5.17
CA ASN A 28 17.19 14.96 -3.87
C ASN A 28 15.69 15.34 -3.98
N ASN A 29 15.38 16.37 -4.76
CA ASN A 29 14.00 16.75 -5.06
C ASN A 29 13.25 15.68 -5.87
N ALA A 30 13.89 15.07 -6.87
CA ALA A 30 13.30 13.98 -7.65
C ALA A 30 13.04 12.75 -6.78
N LEU A 31 13.97 12.42 -5.87
CA LEU A 31 13.76 11.37 -4.88
C LEU A 31 12.57 11.72 -3.96
N ASN A 32 12.48 12.96 -3.47
CA ASN A 32 11.35 13.43 -2.62
C ASN A 32 9.99 13.41 -3.33
N ASN A 33 9.95 13.38 -4.67
CA ASN A 33 8.72 13.27 -5.46
C ASN A 33 8.36 11.83 -5.85
N ILE A 34 9.13 10.83 -5.43
CA ILE A 34 8.74 9.42 -5.59
C ILE A 34 7.55 9.18 -4.63
N PRO A 35 6.38 8.74 -5.13
CA PRO A 35 5.25 8.41 -4.28
C PRO A 35 5.69 7.41 -3.21
N ASN A 36 5.31 7.66 -1.95
CA ASN A 36 5.62 6.79 -0.82
C ASN A 36 7.08 6.80 -0.31
N LYS A 37 7.94 7.76 -0.69
CA LYS A 37 9.32 7.84 -0.15
C LYS A 37 9.37 8.03 1.38
N ASP A 38 8.44 8.80 1.94
CA ASP A 38 8.36 9.06 3.39
C ASP A 38 7.77 7.86 4.18
N ASN A 39 7.13 6.94 3.46
CA ASN A 39 6.47 5.73 3.94
C ASN A 39 7.36 4.47 3.86
N ALA A 40 8.57 4.57 3.30
CA ALA A 40 9.49 3.44 3.15
C ALA A 40 10.32 3.18 4.42
N ASN A 41 10.44 4.17 5.31
CA ASN A 41 11.35 4.12 6.46
C ASN A 41 10.65 4.29 7.81
N ASN A 42 9.42 4.78 7.80
CA ASN A 42 8.56 4.80 8.97
C ASN A 42 7.65 3.57 8.87
N TYR A 43 7.74 2.65 9.82
CA TYR A 43 6.71 1.64 10.07
C TYR A 43 5.47 2.33 10.63
N ASP A 44 4.97 3.31 9.89
CA ASP A 44 3.77 4.02 10.22
C ASP A 44 2.67 2.98 10.13
N LEU A 45 1.97 2.80 11.23
CA LEU A 45 1.00 1.72 11.42
C LEU A 45 -0.04 1.70 10.27
N MET A 46 -0.26 2.88 9.68
CA MET A 46 -1.04 3.15 8.47
C MET A 46 -0.56 2.38 7.22
N VAL A 47 0.75 2.31 6.95
CA VAL A 47 1.32 1.65 5.75
C VAL A 47 1.14 0.14 5.84
N LEU A 48 1.43 -0.43 7.02
CA LEU A 48 1.26 -1.85 7.28
C LEU A 48 -0.22 -2.25 7.13
N PHE A 49 -1.13 -1.49 7.75
CA PHE A 49 -2.55 -1.78 7.64
C PHE A 49 -3.08 -1.62 6.21
N ASN A 50 -2.65 -0.60 5.48
CA ASN A 50 -3.05 -0.43 4.08
C ASN A 50 -2.61 -1.62 3.20
N TRP A 51 -1.39 -2.13 3.42
CA TRP A 51 -0.90 -3.31 2.71
C TRP A 51 -1.69 -4.58 3.07
N VAL A 52 -1.97 -4.77 4.36
CA VAL A 52 -2.79 -5.90 4.85
C VAL A 52 -4.21 -5.85 4.28
N TYR A 53 -4.85 -4.68 4.23
CA TYR A 53 -6.19 -4.53 3.65
C TYR A 53 -6.21 -4.86 2.15
N SER A 54 -5.20 -4.43 1.41
CA SER A 54 -5.05 -4.75 -0.02
C SER A 54 -4.93 -6.26 -0.26
N MET A 55 -4.11 -6.96 0.53
CA MET A 55 -3.99 -8.41 0.45
C MET A 55 -5.27 -9.14 0.89
N ALA A 56 -5.91 -8.69 1.97
CA ALA A 56 -7.16 -9.28 2.45
C ALA A 56 -8.27 -9.16 1.42
N ALA A 57 -8.38 -8.01 0.73
CA ALA A 57 -9.34 -7.80 -0.35
C ALA A 57 -9.10 -8.77 -1.51
N LEU A 58 -7.84 -8.93 -1.95
CA LEU A 58 -7.48 -9.87 -3.02
C LEU A 58 -7.89 -11.31 -2.67
N ILE A 59 -7.57 -11.76 -1.45
CA ILE A 59 -7.88 -13.11 -0.97
C ILE A 59 -9.40 -13.32 -0.88
N ALA A 60 -10.14 -12.35 -0.33
CA ALA A 60 -11.59 -12.43 -0.20
C ALA A 60 -12.28 -12.61 -1.57
N VAL A 61 -11.87 -11.84 -2.58
CA VAL A 61 -12.37 -11.97 -3.95
C VAL A 61 -12.07 -13.37 -4.52
N GLY A 62 -10.87 -13.90 -4.26
CA GLY A 62 -10.51 -15.27 -4.67
C GLY A 62 -11.45 -16.34 -4.11
N PHE A 63 -11.82 -16.25 -2.83
CA PHE A 63 -12.77 -17.18 -2.21
C PHE A 63 -14.19 -17.05 -2.75
N ILE A 64 -14.64 -15.85 -3.10
CA ILE A 64 -15.95 -15.63 -3.74
C ILE A 64 -15.99 -16.35 -5.10
N VAL A 65 -14.96 -16.18 -5.93
CA VAL A 65 -14.88 -16.83 -7.25
C VAL A 65 -14.84 -18.35 -7.11
N TYR A 66 -14.04 -18.88 -6.18
CA TYR A 66 -13.98 -20.31 -5.91
C TYR A 66 -15.35 -20.87 -5.48
N GLY A 67 -16.05 -20.19 -4.58
CA GLY A 67 -17.39 -20.56 -4.15
C GLY A 67 -18.41 -20.50 -5.28
N ALA A 68 -18.32 -19.50 -6.16
CA ALA A 68 -19.22 -19.32 -7.30
C ALA A 68 -19.07 -20.43 -8.35
N ILE A 69 -17.84 -20.81 -8.70
CA ILE A 69 -17.58 -21.93 -9.61
C ILE A 69 -18.10 -23.23 -8.99
N PHE A 70 -17.81 -23.46 -7.70
CA PHE A 70 -18.28 -24.66 -7.00
C PHE A 70 -19.81 -24.73 -6.90
N TYR A 71 -20.48 -23.59 -6.74
CA TYR A 71 -21.94 -23.48 -6.79
C TYR A 71 -22.49 -23.83 -8.18
N ALA A 72 -21.87 -23.28 -9.24
CA ALA A 72 -22.31 -23.52 -10.62
C ALA A 72 -22.22 -25.00 -11.05
N ILE A 73 -21.19 -25.73 -10.60
CA ILE A 73 -21.00 -27.16 -10.92
C ILE A 73 -21.71 -28.12 -9.95
N SER A 74 -22.51 -27.62 -9.01
CA SER A 74 -23.12 -28.47 -7.98
C SER A 74 -24.28 -29.34 -8.49
N GLU A 75 -24.64 -29.27 -9.77
CA GLU A 75 -25.62 -30.14 -10.48
C GLU A 75 -26.99 -30.32 -9.79
N GLY A 76 -27.34 -29.47 -8.81
CA GLY A 76 -28.57 -29.59 -8.03
C GLY A 76 -28.49 -30.52 -6.81
N ASP A 77 -27.31 -31.06 -6.46
CA ASP A 77 -27.12 -31.77 -5.20
C ASP A 77 -27.22 -30.77 -4.02
N PRO A 78 -28.26 -30.88 -3.16
CA PRO A 78 -28.48 -29.94 -2.07
C PRO A 78 -27.31 -29.88 -1.08
N ALA A 79 -26.52 -30.95 -0.94
CA ALA A 79 -25.36 -30.94 -0.05
C ALA A 79 -24.23 -30.06 -0.61
N ARG A 80 -23.95 -30.16 -1.91
CA ARG A 80 -22.90 -29.37 -2.58
C ARG A 80 -23.29 -27.91 -2.72
N VAL A 81 -24.55 -27.65 -3.07
CA VAL A 81 -25.14 -26.30 -3.14
C VAL A 81 -25.04 -25.58 -1.79
N ASN A 82 -25.49 -26.22 -0.69
CA ASN A 82 -25.41 -25.63 0.65
C ASN A 82 -23.97 -25.33 1.06
N LYS A 83 -23.02 -26.22 0.71
CA LYS A 83 -21.61 -25.99 0.99
C LYS A 83 -21.07 -24.77 0.23
N ALA A 84 -21.39 -24.65 -1.05
CA ALA A 84 -20.97 -23.52 -1.88
C ALA A 84 -21.53 -22.18 -1.37
N VAL A 85 -22.82 -22.15 -1.05
CA VAL A 85 -23.50 -20.96 -0.52
C VAL A 85 -22.91 -20.52 0.82
N LYS A 86 -22.61 -21.47 1.72
CA LYS A 86 -21.94 -21.16 2.99
C LYS A 86 -20.57 -20.52 2.75
N THR A 87 -19.76 -21.07 1.85
CA THR A 87 -18.45 -20.51 1.50
C THR A 87 -18.56 -19.08 0.98
N ILE A 88 -19.49 -18.81 0.06
CA ILE A 88 -19.71 -17.45 -0.47
C ILE A 88 -20.16 -16.51 0.65
N THR A 89 -21.09 -16.95 1.50
CA THR A 89 -21.62 -16.15 2.61
C THR A 89 -20.51 -15.74 3.57
N TYR A 90 -19.63 -16.66 3.95
CA TYR A 90 -18.47 -16.36 4.79
C TYR A 90 -17.48 -15.41 4.10
N ALA A 91 -17.24 -15.56 2.79
CA ALA A 91 -16.37 -14.66 2.05
C ALA A 91 -16.92 -13.23 1.99
N VAL A 92 -18.24 -13.07 1.82
CA VAL A 92 -18.92 -11.76 1.86
C VAL A 92 -18.84 -11.13 3.25
N ILE A 93 -19.07 -11.90 4.31
CA ILE A 93 -18.92 -11.42 5.69
C ILE A 93 -17.48 -10.93 5.92
N GLY A 94 -16.48 -11.68 5.47
CA GLY A 94 -15.07 -11.27 5.55
C GLY A 94 -14.79 -9.94 4.85
N LEU A 95 -15.37 -9.72 3.67
CA LEU A 95 -15.23 -8.47 2.93
C LEU A 95 -15.85 -7.28 3.68
N VAL A 96 -17.01 -7.46 4.30
CA VAL A 96 -17.64 -6.44 5.16
C VAL A 96 -16.77 -6.14 6.39
N VAL A 97 -16.22 -7.16 7.04
CA VAL A 97 -15.34 -6.98 8.21
C VAL A 97 -14.08 -6.20 7.85
N VAL A 98 -13.48 -6.45 6.68
CA VAL A 98 -12.33 -5.66 6.19
C VAL A 98 -12.69 -4.18 6.03
N GLY A 99 -13.87 -3.87 5.48
CA GLY A 99 -14.36 -2.50 5.35
C GLY A 99 -14.59 -1.82 6.72
N LEU A 100 -15.14 -2.54 7.69
CA LEU A 100 -15.32 -2.04 9.06
C LEU A 100 -13.98 -1.84 9.78
N ALA A 101 -13.03 -2.76 9.60
CA ALA A 101 -11.70 -2.66 10.18
C ALA A 101 -10.97 -1.41 9.69
N TRP A 102 -11.08 -1.08 8.40
CA TRP A 102 -10.50 0.14 7.85
C TRP A 102 -11.06 1.40 8.55
N ALA A 103 -12.39 1.49 8.67
CA ALA A 103 -13.03 2.62 9.35
C ALA A 103 -12.60 2.77 10.82
N LEU A 104 -12.51 1.65 11.55
CA LEU A 104 -12.05 1.64 12.94
C LEU A 104 -10.59 2.06 13.07
N THR A 105 -9.70 1.51 12.23
CA THR A 105 -8.27 1.84 12.26
C THR A 105 -8.06 3.33 12.00
N THR A 106 -8.73 3.90 10.99
CA THR A 106 -8.64 5.34 10.70
C THR A 106 -9.15 6.19 11.87
N PHE A 107 -10.23 5.78 12.54
CA PHE A 107 -10.73 6.47 13.73
C PHE A 107 -9.71 6.47 14.87
N VAL A 108 -9.09 5.33 15.15
CA VAL A 108 -8.09 5.20 16.23
C VAL A 108 -6.83 6.00 15.91
N VAL A 109 -6.29 5.91 14.69
CA VAL A 109 -5.08 6.65 14.29
C VAL A 109 -5.30 8.16 14.40
N ASN A 110 -6.44 8.65 13.94
CA ASN A 110 -6.80 10.07 14.01
C ASN A 110 -7.08 10.57 15.45
N SER A 111 -7.36 9.66 16.40
CA SER A 111 -7.62 10.03 17.79
C SER A 111 -6.34 10.13 18.63
N ILE A 112 -5.24 9.52 18.16
CA ILE A 112 -3.95 9.48 18.88
C ILE A 112 -3.00 10.58 18.40
N SER A 113 -3.20 11.09 17.19
CA SER A 113 -2.42 12.19 16.59
C SER A 113 -3.00 13.55 16.97
#